data_AF-A0A9E4SJE6-F1
#
_entry.id   AF-A0A9E4SJE6-F1
#
_cell.length_a   1.000
_cell.length_b   1.000
_cell.length_c   1.000
_cell.angle_alpha   90.00
_cell.angle_beta   90.00
_cell.angle_gamma   90.00
#
_symmetry.space_group_name_H-M   'P 1'
#
loop_
_entity.id
_entity.type
_entity.pdbx_description
1 polymer ?
#
loop_
_entity_poly.entity_id
_entity_poly.type
_entity_poly.pdbx_seq_one_letter_code
_entity_poly.pdbx_strand_id
1 'polypeptide(L)'
;DDPVAIAHLAIDAGADLVIGNHPHWVQAVEAYAGGYVAYAHGNYIFDQDWSYETRVGVIGKYTFYDDQLIGVEYVPTLIENQAQPVPMVGEERQAVLDGMRDASQQLADLLAGG
;
A
#
# COMPACT_ATOMS: atom_id res chain seq x y z
N ASP A 1 -16.45 -6.62 1.28
CA ASP A 1 -15.61 -6.94 2.45
C ASP A 1 -15.27 -5.67 3.20
N ASP A 2 -14.89 -5.78 4.47
CA ASP A 2 -14.30 -4.70 5.25
C ASP A 2 -12.81 -5.00 5.42
N PRO A 3 -11.94 -4.41 4.57
CA PRO A 3 -10.50 -4.69 4.63
C PRO A 3 -9.88 -4.32 5.97
N VAL A 4 -10.40 -3.29 6.65
CA VAL A 4 -9.89 -2.84 7.96
C VAL A 4 -10.19 -3.90 9.01
N ALA A 5 -11.44 -4.34 9.10
CA ALA A 5 -11.82 -5.38 10.06
C ALA A 5 -11.03 -6.69 9.84
N ILE A 6 -10.80 -7.08 8.58
CA ILE A 6 -10.02 -8.29 8.25
C ILE A 6 -8.54 -8.10 8.63
N ALA A 7 -7.96 -6.94 8.33
CA ALA A 7 -6.56 -6.66 8.65
C ALA A 7 -6.34 -6.60 10.16
N HIS A 8 -7.20 -5.90 10.90
CA HIS A 8 -7.14 -5.83 12.37
C HIS A 8 -7.26 -7.23 12.99
N LEU A 9 -8.20 -8.06 12.52
CA LEU A 9 -8.32 -9.46 12.97
C LEU A 9 -7.03 -10.26 12.75
N ALA A 10 -6.35 -10.07 11.62
CA ALA A 10 -5.09 -10.77 11.33
C ALA A 10 -3.95 -10.30 12.26
N ILE A 11 -3.85 -9.00 12.52
CA ILE A 11 -2.88 -8.45 13.48
C ILE A 11 -3.18 -8.95 14.90
N ASP A 12 -4.45 -8.90 15.34
CA ASP A 12 -4.88 -9.40 16.65
C ASP A 12 -4.62 -10.90 16.83
N ALA A 13 -4.61 -11.66 15.73
CA ALA A 13 -4.25 -13.07 15.70
C ALA A 13 -2.72 -13.34 15.71
N GLY A 14 -1.90 -12.28 15.71
CA GLY A 14 -0.44 -12.35 15.84
C GLY A 14 0.36 -12.10 14.56
N ALA A 15 -0.24 -11.51 13.52
CA ALA A 15 0.52 -11.10 12.34
C ALA A 15 1.27 -9.78 12.59
N ASP A 16 2.55 -9.71 12.18
CA ASP A 16 3.34 -8.47 12.22
C ASP A 16 3.10 -7.56 11.00
N LEU A 17 2.68 -8.17 9.87
CA LEU A 17 2.48 -7.50 8.59
C LEU A 17 1.29 -8.12 7.85
N VAL A 18 0.35 -7.28 7.42
CA VAL A 18 -0.74 -7.64 6.51
C VAL A 18 -0.57 -6.89 5.20
N ILE A 19 -0.62 -7.63 4.09
CA ILE A 19 -0.59 -7.07 2.73
C ILE A 19 -1.89 -7.45 2.03
N GLY A 20 -2.73 -6.46 1.81
CA GLY A 20 -3.94 -6.57 1.02
C GLY A 20 -3.70 -6.19 -0.45
N ASN A 21 -4.65 -6.57 -1.29
CA ASN A 21 -4.81 -6.03 -2.64
C ASN A 21 -6.23 -6.34 -3.13
N HIS A 22 -6.78 -5.49 -4.00
CA HIS A 22 -8.06 -5.69 -4.70
C HIS A 22 -8.44 -4.48 -5.59
N PRO A 23 -8.26 -3.22 -5.15
CA PRO A 23 -8.80 -2.08 -5.90
C PRO A 23 -8.00 -1.77 -7.17
N HIS A 24 -6.92 -2.50 -7.47
CA HIS A 24 -6.02 -2.26 -8.62
C HIS A 24 -5.28 -0.92 -8.61
N TRP A 25 -5.40 -0.15 -7.53
CA TRP A 25 -4.63 1.06 -7.29
C TRP A 25 -4.06 1.09 -5.86
N VAL A 26 -3.06 1.95 -5.65
CA VAL A 26 -2.37 2.09 -4.37
C VAL A 26 -3.31 2.66 -3.31
N GLN A 27 -3.27 2.12 -2.10
CA GLN A 27 -4.14 2.51 -0.99
C GLN A 27 -3.35 2.98 0.23
N ALA A 28 -4.09 3.36 1.27
CA ALA A 28 -3.59 3.68 2.58
C ALA A 28 -2.73 2.56 3.19
N VAL A 29 -1.92 2.95 4.17
CA VAL A 29 -1.20 2.07 5.07
C VAL A 29 -1.56 2.43 6.50
N GLU A 30 -1.38 1.50 7.43
CA GLU A 30 -1.75 1.71 8.83
C GLU A 30 -0.76 1.00 9.75
N ALA A 31 -0.43 1.62 10.87
CA ALA A 31 0.18 0.94 12.01
C ALA A 31 -0.91 0.67 13.04
N TYR A 32 -1.17 -0.60 13.34
CA TYR A 32 -2.25 -1.03 14.21
C TYR A 32 -1.72 -2.07 15.20
N ALA A 33 -1.98 -1.88 16.50
CA ALA A 33 -1.62 -2.83 17.57
C ALA A 33 -0.17 -3.37 17.55
N GLY A 34 0.78 -2.57 17.05
CA GLY A 34 2.19 -2.96 16.92
C GLY A 34 2.55 -3.67 15.61
N GLY A 35 1.57 -4.02 14.79
CA GLY A 35 1.76 -4.51 13.43
C GLY A 35 1.53 -3.44 12.36
N TYR A 36 1.75 -3.84 11.11
CA TYR A 36 1.68 -2.95 9.95
C TYR A 36 0.73 -3.50 8.88
N VAL A 37 -0.07 -2.63 8.27
CA VAL A 37 -1.03 -2.98 7.22
C VAL A 37 -0.75 -2.15 5.97
N ALA A 38 -0.61 -2.81 4.83
CA ALA A 38 -0.67 -2.18 3.51
C ALA A 38 -1.94 -2.64 2.80
N TYR A 39 -2.92 -1.75 2.61
CA TYR A 39 -4.25 -2.15 2.14
C TYR A 39 -4.28 -2.53 0.66
N ALA A 40 -3.45 -1.89 -0.17
CA ALA A 40 -3.22 -2.30 -1.56
C ALA A 40 -1.93 -1.69 -2.13
N HIS A 41 -1.12 -2.51 -2.81
CA HIS A 41 0.05 -2.07 -3.58
C HIS A 41 -0.29 -1.57 -4.98
N GLY A 42 -1.53 -1.72 -5.43
CA GLY A 42 -1.91 -1.47 -6.84
C GLY A 42 -1.38 -2.56 -7.78
N ASN A 43 -1.37 -2.26 -9.07
CA ASN A 43 -0.89 -3.19 -10.09
C ASN A 43 0.63 -3.08 -10.29
N TYR A 44 1.30 -4.21 -10.45
CA TYR A 44 2.73 -4.25 -10.82
C TYR A 44 2.94 -4.63 -12.29
N ILE A 45 2.30 -5.70 -12.76
CA ILE A 45 2.25 -6.10 -14.18
C ILE A 45 0.80 -6.44 -14.49
N PHE A 46 0.15 -5.67 -15.37
CA PHE A 46 -1.24 -5.87 -15.72
C PHE A 46 -1.59 -5.16 -17.03
N ASP A 47 -2.51 -5.73 -17.81
CA ASP A 47 -2.92 -5.24 -19.14
C ASP A 47 -4.08 -4.23 -19.10
N GLN A 48 -4.44 -3.75 -17.91
CA GLN A 48 -5.44 -2.71 -17.72
C GLN A 48 -4.82 -1.32 -17.95
N ASP A 49 -4.94 -0.80 -19.16
CA ASP A 49 -4.43 0.52 -19.56
C ASP A 49 -5.52 1.61 -19.63
N TRP A 50 -6.73 1.28 -19.19
CA TRP A 50 -7.92 2.12 -19.30
C TRP A 50 -7.89 3.37 -18.40
N SER A 51 -7.04 3.41 -17.37
CA SER A 51 -6.81 4.60 -16.54
C SER A 51 -5.36 4.72 -16.07
N TYR A 52 -4.93 5.95 -15.78
CA TYR A 52 -3.62 6.21 -15.18
C TYR A 52 -3.48 5.51 -13.82
N GLU A 53 -4.52 5.59 -12.99
CA GLU A 53 -4.50 5.08 -11.63
C GLU A 53 -4.27 3.55 -11.55
N THR A 54 -4.86 2.79 -12.48
CA THR A 54 -4.62 1.32 -12.57
C THR A 54 -3.24 0.94 -13.11
N ARG A 55 -2.51 1.89 -13.67
CA ARG A 55 -1.12 1.69 -14.10
C ARG A 55 -0.13 2.06 -13.00
N VAL A 56 -0.57 2.69 -11.92
CA VAL A 56 0.28 3.05 -10.78
C VAL A 56 0.24 1.92 -9.75
N GLY A 57 1.43 1.53 -9.29
CA GLY A 57 1.62 0.59 -8.20
C GLY A 57 2.81 0.97 -7.34
N VAL A 58 3.08 0.19 -6.31
CA VAL A 58 4.26 0.31 -5.45
C VAL A 58 4.89 -1.06 -5.19
N ILE A 59 6.22 -1.11 -5.21
CA ILE A 59 6.97 -2.23 -4.64
C ILE A 59 7.17 -1.92 -3.16
N GLY A 60 6.61 -2.75 -2.27
CA GLY A 60 6.85 -2.68 -0.84
C GLY A 60 8.12 -3.43 -0.45
N LYS A 61 9.05 -2.75 0.23
CA LYS A 61 10.23 -3.36 0.85
C LYS A 61 10.02 -3.38 2.36
N TYR A 62 9.95 -4.58 2.93
CA TYR A 62 9.70 -4.81 4.35
C TYR A 62 10.94 -5.46 4.97
N THR A 63 11.58 -4.77 5.91
CA THR A 63 12.82 -5.20 6.53
C THR A 63 12.54 -5.69 7.94
N PHE A 64 12.84 -6.96 8.20
CA PHE A 64 12.73 -7.57 9.52
C PHE A 64 14.10 -7.71 10.16
N TYR A 65 14.17 -7.47 11.47
CA TYR A 65 15.30 -7.84 12.32
C TYR A 65 14.75 -8.67 13.48
N ASP A 66 15.27 -9.89 13.63
CA ASP A 66 14.64 -10.95 14.41
C ASP A 66 13.16 -11.13 14.00
N ASP A 67 12.21 -11.02 14.93
CA ASP A 67 10.77 -11.13 14.72
C ASP A 67 10.08 -9.76 14.56
N GLN A 68 10.84 -8.67 14.45
CA GLN A 68 10.28 -7.32 14.38
C GLN A 68 10.42 -6.70 13.00
N LEU A 69 9.32 -6.13 12.49
CA LEU A 69 9.34 -5.27 11.32
C LEU A 69 9.98 -3.92 11.69
N ILE A 70 11.20 -3.67 11.22
CA ILE A 70 12.00 -2.48 11.57
C ILE A 70 12.05 -1.42 10.47
N GLY A 71 11.57 -1.74 9.26
CA GLY A 71 11.62 -0.81 8.15
C GLY A 71 10.60 -1.13 7.07
N VAL A 72 9.95 -0.08 6.56
CA VAL A 72 9.05 -0.15 5.41
C VAL A 72 9.44 0.95 4.43
N GLU A 73 9.67 0.58 3.17
CA GLU A 73 9.87 1.52 2.07
C GLU A 73 8.93 1.18 0.91
N TYR A 74 8.48 2.21 0.20
CA TYR A 74 7.73 2.05 -1.04
C TYR A 74 8.50 2.63 -2.22
N VAL A 75 8.54 1.86 -3.31
CA VAL A 75 9.06 2.29 -4.61
C VAL A 75 7.89 2.34 -5.59
N PRO A 76 7.33 3.53 -5.86
CA PRO A 76 6.30 3.70 -6.87
C PRO A 76 6.75 3.25 -8.26
N THR A 77 5.82 2.66 -8.99
CA THR A 77 6.02 2.15 -10.35
C THR A 77 4.86 2.57 -11.24
N LEU A 78 5.18 2.84 -12.50
CA LEU A 78 4.19 3.04 -13.56
C LEU A 78 4.30 1.91 -14.57
N ILE A 79 3.18 1.28 -14.90
CA ILE A 79 3.11 0.31 -16.00
C ILE A 79 3.10 1.09 -17.32
N GLU A 80 4.14 0.87 -18.10
CA GLU A 80 4.28 1.35 -19.48
C GLU A 80 4.16 0.17 -20.46
N ASN A 81 3.98 0.47 -21.75
CA ASN A 81 3.98 -0.53 -22.82
C ASN A 81 3.11 -1.77 -22.50
N GLN A 82 1.92 -1.54 -21.94
CA GLN A 82 0.91 -2.52 -21.49
C GLN A 82 1.32 -3.46 -20.35
N ALA A 83 2.60 -3.77 -20.13
CA ALA A 83 2.99 -4.75 -19.11
C ALA A 83 4.42 -4.54 -18.56
N GLN A 84 4.99 -3.35 -18.72
CA GLN A 84 6.35 -3.04 -18.32
C GLN A 84 6.37 -2.06 -17.14
N PRO A 85 6.49 -2.53 -15.89
CA PRO A 85 6.66 -1.64 -14.74
C PRO A 85 8.00 -0.93 -14.80
N VAL A 86 7.95 0.40 -14.67
CA VAL A 86 9.11 1.27 -14.58
C VAL A 86 9.07 1.99 -13.23
N PRO A 87 10.16 1.96 -12.43
CA PRO A 87 10.23 2.75 -11.20
C PRO A 87 10.06 4.24 -11.50
N MET A 88 9.16 4.88 -10.77
CA MET A 88 8.94 6.32 -10.88
C MET A 88 10.03 7.08 -10.12
N VAL A 89 10.33 8.30 -10.57
CA VAL A 89 11.35 9.17 -9.97
C VAL A 89 10.81 10.60 -9.80
N GLY A 90 11.55 11.44 -9.07
CA GLY A 90 11.24 12.87 -8.96
C GLY A 90 9.85 13.15 -8.38
N GLU A 91 9.17 14.14 -8.97
CA GLU A 91 7.86 14.62 -8.51
C GLU A 91 6.76 13.56 -8.64
N GLU A 92 6.79 12.75 -9.69
CA GLU A 92 5.78 11.69 -9.91
C GLU A 92 5.88 10.62 -8.82
N ARG A 93 7.10 10.20 -8.45
CA ARG A 93 7.33 9.33 -7.29
C ARG A 93 6.75 9.95 -6.02
N GLN A 94 7.04 11.23 -5.79
CA GLN A 94 6.65 11.91 -4.57
C GLN A 94 5.12 12.04 -4.47
N ALA A 95 4.44 12.33 -5.58
CA ALA A 95 2.99 12.43 -5.63
C ALA A 95 2.28 11.13 -5.21
N VAL A 96 2.78 9.96 -5.63
CA VAL A 96 2.22 8.66 -5.20
C VAL A 96 2.40 8.46 -3.69
N LEU A 97 3.59 8.78 -3.16
CA LEU A 97 3.88 8.61 -1.73
C LEU A 97 3.08 9.58 -0.86
N ASP A 98 2.90 10.82 -1.31
CA ASP A 98 2.05 11.80 -0.62
C ASP A 98 0.58 11.37 -0.67
N GLY A 99 0.11 10.84 -1.80
CA GLY A 99 -1.23 10.26 -1.89
C GLY A 99 -1.47 9.10 -0.92
N MET A 100 -0.48 8.20 -0.77
CA MET A 100 -0.55 7.14 0.26
C MET A 100 -0.63 7.72 1.68
N ARG A 101 0.17 8.74 1.98
CA ARG A 101 0.15 9.40 3.30
C ARG A 101 -1.20 10.05 3.58
N ASP A 102 -1.74 10.78 2.61
CA ASP A 102 -3.02 11.47 2.72
C ASP A 102 -4.17 10.47 2.91
N ALA A 103 -4.18 9.38 2.13
CA ALA A 103 -5.16 8.30 2.30
C ALA A 103 -5.05 7.64 3.69
N SER A 104 -3.83 7.46 4.20
CA SER A 104 -3.59 6.91 5.54
C SER A 104 -4.10 7.85 6.64
N GLN A 105 -3.91 9.17 6.48
CA GLN A 105 -4.43 10.15 7.44
C GLN A 105 -5.96 10.18 7.41
N GLN A 106 -6.59 10.16 6.23
CA GLN A 106 -8.04 10.10 6.11
C GLN A 106 -8.63 8.85 6.75
N LEU A 107 -7.96 7.70 6.58
CA LEU A 107 -8.36 6.46 7.24
C LEU A 107 -8.26 6.60 8.76
N ALA A 108 -7.15 7.14 9.28
CA ALA A 108 -6.97 7.35 10.72
C ALA A 108 -8.05 8.29 11.31
N ASP A 109 -8.38 9.39 10.62
CA ASP A 109 -9.43 10.32 11.05
C ASP A 109 -10.81 9.65 11.06
N LEU A 110 -11.11 8.82 10.06
CA LEU A 110 -12.34 8.05 9.98
C LEU A 110 -12.48 7.06 11.15
N LEU A 111 -11.40 6.35 11.48
CA LEU A 111 -11.39 5.37 12.57
C LEU A 111 -11.43 6.02 13.96
N ALA A 112 -10.89 7.23 14.11
CA ALA A 112 -10.92 7.97 15.38
C ALA A 112 -12.28 8.64 15.66
N GLY A 113 -13.07 8.92 14.62
CA GLY A 113 -14.40 9.53 14.75
C GLY A 113 -15.56 8.55 14.88
N GLY A 114 -15.27 7.24 14.80
CA GLY A 114 -16.24 6.14 14.86
C GLY A 114 -16.53 5.60 16.25
#